data_AF-A0AAW5QQL2-F1
#
_entry.id   AF-A0AAW5QQL2-F1
#
_cell.length_a   1.000
_cell.length_b   1.000
_cell.length_c   1.000
_cell.angle_alpha   90.00
_cell.angle_beta   90.00
_cell.angle_gamma   90.00
#
_symmetry.space_group_name_H-M   'P 1'
#
loop_
_entity.id
_entity.type
_entity.pdbx_description
1 polymer ?
#
loop_
_entity_poly.entity_id
_entity_poly.type
_entity_poly.pdbx_seq_one_letter_code
_entity_poly.pdbx_strand_id
1 'polypeptide(L)' 'NENWSVFASGAYDIESETLVRSSMGFAYGDECFDYSMTFSRTENTVTKETDFNVGFFLSFRTIGDFGTSTRELASN' A
#
# COMPACT_ATOMS: atom_id res chain seq x y z
N ASN A 1 12.38 -9.51 -16.97
CA ASN A 1 11.86 -8.42 -16.12
C ASN A 1 11.04 -9.07 -15.01
N GLU A 2 11.68 -9.82 -14.11
CA GLU A 2 11.00 -10.73 -13.16
C GLU A 2 11.06 -10.21 -11.72
N ASN A 3 11.96 -9.28 -11.44
CA ASN A 3 12.20 -8.76 -10.10
C ASN A 3 11.25 -7.64 -9.69
N TRP A 4 10.51 -7.05 -10.64
CA TRP A 4 9.60 -5.93 -10.38
C TRP A 4 8.14 -6.36 -10.46
N SER A 5 7.33 -5.89 -9.52
CA SER A 5 5.88 -5.98 -9.55
C SER A 5 5.25 -4.63 -9.26
N VAL A 6 4.07 -4.40 -9.84
CA VAL A 6 3.25 -3.21 -9.59
C VAL A 6 1.87 -3.69 -9.15
N PHE A 7 1.29 -3.00 -8.18
CA PHE A 7 -0.03 -3.32 -7.64
C PHE A 7 -0.82 -2.04 -7.39
N ALA A 8 -2.14 -2.14 -7.52
CA ALA A 8 -3.07 -1.07 -7.20
C ALA A 8 -4.39 -1.65 -6.70
N SER A 9 -5.11 -0.88 -5.89
CA SER A 9 -6.44 -1.22 -5.41
C SER A 9 -7.29 0.04 -5.23
N GLY A 10 -8.61 -0.13 -5.30
CA GLY A 10 -9.56 0.93 -5.07
C GLY A 10 -10.89 0.39 -4.57
N ALA A 11 -11.54 1.15 -3.69
CA ALA A 11 -12.89 0.87 -3.21
C ALA A 11 -13.74 2.13 -3.43
N TYR A 12 -14.88 1.96 -4.11
CA TYR A 12 -15.81 3.03 -4.45
C TYR A 12 -17.16 2.75 -3.79
N ASP A 13 -17.68 3.74 -3.09
CA ASP A 13 -19.02 3.72 -2.52
C ASP A 13 -20.00 4.39 -3.49
N ILE A 14 -20.97 3.61 -3.95
CA ILE A 14 -21.96 4.03 -4.95
C ILE A 14 -23.02 4.95 -4.33
N GLU A 15 -23.35 4.78 -3.05
CA GLU A 15 -24.38 5.59 -2.39
C GLU A 15 -23.88 7.01 -2.14
N SER A 16 -22.63 7.14 -1.69
CA SER A 16 -22.01 8.44 -1.42
C SER A 16 -21.22 9.00 -2.62
N GLU A 17 -21.24 8.31 -3.76
CA GLU A 17 -20.48 8.61 -4.98
C GLU A 17 -18.97 8.88 -4.72
N THR A 18 -18.40 8.24 -3.69
CA THR A 18 -17.07 8.58 -3.16
C THR A 18 -16.08 7.43 -3.33
N LEU A 19 -14.85 7.74 -3.77
CA LEU A 19 -13.73 6.79 -3.76
C LEU A 19 -13.12 6.72 -2.35
N VAL A 20 -13.70 5.86 -1.51
CA VAL A 20 -13.37 5.76 -0.08
C VAL A 20 -11.95 5.30 0.19
N ARG A 21 -11.35 4.52 -0.71
CA ARG A 21 -9.96 4.06 -0.58
C ARG A 21 -9.32 3.89 -1.95
N SER A 22 -8.06 4.29 -2.06
CA SER A 22 -7.20 3.94 -3.19
C SER A 22 -5.77 3.68 -2.72
N SER A 23 -5.09 2.73 -3.35
CA SER A 23 -3.68 2.51 -3.11
C SER A 23 -2.96 2.07 -4.39
N MET A 24 -1.69 2.39 -4.47
CA MET A 24 -0.79 1.92 -5.51
C MET A 24 0.59 1.70 -4.94
N GLY A 25 1.34 0.79 -5.54
CA GLY A 25 2.69 0.53 -5.12
C GLY A 25 3.45 -0.31 -6.11
N PHE A 26 4.72 -0.44 -5.81
CA PHE A 26 5.62 -1.30 -6.55
C PHE A 26 6.49 -2.06 -5.55
N ALA A 27 6.95 -3.22 -5.98
CA ALA A 27 7.92 -4.00 -5.24
C ALA A 27 9.02 -4.46 -6.18
N TYR A 28 10.22 -4.54 -5.62
CA TYR A 28 11.38 -5.17 -6.20
C TYR A 28 11.83 -6.31 -5.28
N GLY A 29 12.23 -7.46 -5.83
CA GLY A 29 12.78 -8.56 -5.06
C GLY A 29 13.81 -9.36 -5.84
N ASP A 30 14.94 -9.65 -5.20
CA ASP A 30 15.97 -10.55 -5.70
C ASP A 30 16.51 -11.49 -4.61
N GLU A 31 17.60 -12.20 -4.89
CA GLU A 31 18.21 -13.16 -3.96
C GLU A 31 18.80 -12.54 -2.69
N CYS A 32 19.02 -11.22 -2.66
CA CYS A 32 19.66 -10.53 -1.55
C CYS A 32 18.68 -9.69 -0.72
N PHE A 33 17.73 -9.02 -1.37
CA PHE A 33 16.80 -8.12 -0.69
C PHE A 33 15.44 -8.00 -1.38
N ASP A 34 14.44 -7.63 -0.58
CA ASP A 34 13.10 -7.27 -1.01
C ASP A 34 12.82 -5.81 -0.61
N TYR A 35 12.31 -5.01 -1.54
CA TYR A 35 11.98 -3.60 -1.34
C TYR A 35 10.57 -3.32 -1.88
N SER A 36 9.74 -2.57 -1.14
CA SER A 36 8.50 -2.05 -1.70
C SER A 36 8.15 -0.66 -1.18
N MET A 37 7.35 0.04 -1.98
CA MET A 37 6.78 1.34 -1.64
C MET A 37 5.30 1.34 -1.97
N THR A 38 4.49 1.86 -1.05
CA THR A 38 3.03 1.97 -1.21
C THR A 38 2.58 3.39 -0.88
N PHE A 39 1.71 3.91 -1.73
CA PHE A 39 0.96 5.14 -1.49
C PHE A 39 -0.50 4.77 -1.33
N SER A 40 -1.15 5.27 -0.28
CA SER A 40 -2.58 5.07 -0.09
C SER A 40 -3.28 6.36 0.32
N ARG A 41 -4.52 6.47 -0.13
CA ARG A 41 -5.46 7.54 0.23
C ARG A 41 -6.74 6.91 0.77
N THR A 42 -7.26 7.46 1.86
CA THR A 42 -8.59 7.14 2.38
C THR A 42 -9.42 8.42 2.49
N GLU A 43 -10.71 8.31 2.22
CA GLU A 43 -11.65 9.43 2.33
C GLU A 43 -12.88 9.00 3.15
N ASN A 44 -13.22 9.80 4.16
CA ASN A 44 -14.41 9.60 4.97
C ASN A 44 -15.65 10.06 4.19
N THR A 45 -16.66 9.20 4.06
CA THR A 45 -17.87 9.50 3.27
C THR A 45 -18.75 10.59 3.88
N VAL A 46 -18.67 10.80 5.21
CA VAL A 46 -19.47 11.75 5.99
C VAL A 46 -18.72 13.06 6.21
N THR A 47 -17.51 13.02 6.77
CA THR A 47 -16.72 14.22 7.11
C THR A 47 -15.95 14.77 5.92
N LYS A 48 -15.80 13.99 4.85
CA LYS A 48 -14.97 14.29 3.66
C LYS A 48 -13.50 14.52 3.98
N GLU A 49 -13.06 14.14 5.17
CA GLU A 49 -11.65 14.15 5.54
C GLU A 49 -10.88 13.15 4.69
N THR A 50 -9.69 13.55 4.26
CA THR A 50 -8.82 12.73 3.42
C THR A 50 -7.49 12.50 4.13
N ASP A 51 -7.12 11.24 4.29
CA ASP A 51 -5.83 10.84 4.82
C ASP A 51 -4.94 10.28 3.71
N PHE A 52 -3.65 10.59 3.80
CA PHE A 52 -2.62 10.06 2.92
C PHE A 52 -1.58 9.32 3.75
N ASN A 53 -1.21 8.13 3.29
CA ASN A 53 -0.17 7.33 3.91
C ASN A 53 0.86 6.89 2.87
N VAL A 54 2.12 6.92 3.28
CA VAL A 54 3.25 6.40 2.51
C VAL A 54 3.92 5.33 3.35
N GLY A 55 3.94 4.10 2.82
CA GLY A 55 4.59 2.95 3.44
C GLY A 55 5.81 2.53 2.64
N PHE A 56 6.85 2.09 3.34
CA PHE A 56 7.98 1.40 2.71
C PHE A 56 8.32 0.13 3.50
N PHE A 57 8.85 -0.85 2.78
CA PHE A 57 9.28 -2.12 3.32
C PHE A 57 10.64 -2.48 2.74
N LEU A 58 11.58 -2.92 3.58
CA LEU A 58 12.92 -3.32 3.17
C LEU A 58 13.39 -4.54 3.97
N SER A 59 13.59 -5.66 3.28
CA SER A 59 14.00 -6.92 3.89
C SER A 59 15.36 -7.38 3.36
N PHE A 60 16.28 -7.74 4.24
CA PHE A 60 17.57 -8.34 3.88
C PHE A 60 17.58 -9.81 4.27
N ARG A 61 17.80 -10.71 3.32
CA ARG A 61 17.73 -12.17 3.58
C ARG A 61 18.76 -12.66 4.61
N THR A 62 19.86 -11.91 4.80
CA THR A 62 20.99 -12.30 5.65
C THR A 62 21.04 -11.57 7.00
N ILE A 63 20.41 -10.41 7.13
CA ILE A 63 20.57 -9.51 8.29
C ILE A 63 19.23 -9.19 8.99
N GLY A 64 18.08 -9.52 8.37
CA GLY A 64 16.75 -9.35 8.95
C GLY A 64 15.88 -8.33 8.22
N ASP A 65 14.67 -8.11 8.73
CA ASP A 65 13.62 -7.29 8.11
C ASP A 65 13.45 -5.92 8.79
N PHE A 66 13.24 -4.85 8.02
CA PHE A 66 13.04 -3.48 8.50
C PHE A 66 11.98 -2.74 7.68
N GLY A 67 10.95 -2.17 8.32
CA GLY A 67 9.97 -1.36 7.59
C GLY A 67 8.83 -0.84 8.45
N THR A 68 8.11 0.15 7.93
CA THR A 68 6.87 0.65 8.54
C THR A 68 5.70 -0.18 8.01
N SER A 69 5.36 -1.25 8.73
CA SER A 69 4.16 -2.02 8.40
C SER A 69 2.91 -1.31 8.90
N THR A 70 2.42 -0.30 8.16
CA THR A 70 1.02 0.12 8.29
C THR A 70 0.16 -0.95 7.61
N ARG A 71 0.02 -2.11 8.27
CA ARG A 71 -0.87 -3.20 7.86
C ARG A 71 -2.31 -2.74 8.12
N GLU A 72 -2.85 -1.95 7.20
CA GLU A 72 -4.29 -1.79 7.02
C GLU A 72 -4.67 -2.24 5.62
N LEU A 73 -4.40 -3.50 5.30
CA LEU A 73 -5.19 -4.19 4.29
C LEU A 73 -6.28 -4.90 5.08
N ALA A 74 -7.45 -4.26 5.12
CA ALA A 74 -8.63 -4.75 5.82
C ALA A 74 -8.85 -6.24 5.54
N SER A 75 -8.92 -7.01 6.62
CA SER A 75 -9.50 -8.35 6.63
C SER A 75 -10.93 -8.26 6.12
N ASN A 76 -11.33 -9.20 5.25
CA ASN A 76 -12.74 -9.54 5.05
C ASN A 76 -13.42 -9.83 6.40
#